data_AF-A0A9P9X9I8-F1
#
_entry.id   AF-A0A9P9X9I8-F1
#
_cell.length_a   1.000
_cell.length_b   1.000
_cell.length_c   1.000
_cell.angle_alpha   90.00
_cell.angle_beta   90.00
_cell.angle_gamma   90.00
#
_symmetry.space_group_name_H-M   'P 1'
#
loop_
_entity.id
_entity.type
_entity.pdbx_description
1 polymer ?
#
loop_
_entity_poly.entity_id
_entity_poly.type
_entity_poly.pdbx_seq_one_letter_code
_entity_poly.pdbx_strand_id
1 'polypeptide(L)' 'MNHFPCLVIRGTCAYADSQKNDRWQCYASAMAAAYAQELLTYVSVAGVQETKRALDVLHLGHSLLCSLGSD' A
#
# COMPACT_ATOMS: atom_id res chain seq x y z
N MET A 1 1.82 -11.12 -9.70
CA MET A 1 1.55 -9.76 -9.18
C MET A 1 1.84 -9.75 -7.68
N ASN A 2 2.69 -8.82 -7.22
CA ASN A 2 2.91 -8.43 -5.81
C ASN A 2 3.26 -9.55 -4.79
N HIS A 3 4.52 -9.99 -4.78
CA HIS A 3 5.06 -10.93 -3.77
C HIS A 3 5.49 -10.26 -2.45
N PHE A 4 5.27 -8.95 -2.30
CA PHE A 4 5.56 -8.24 -1.07
C PHE A 4 4.30 -8.24 -0.19
N PRO A 5 4.37 -8.69 1.08
CA PRO A 5 3.24 -8.61 1.99
C PRO A 5 2.89 -7.13 2.23
N CYS A 6 1.77 -6.68 1.67
CA CYS A 6 1.32 -5.30 1.78
C CYS A 6 -0.18 -5.21 2.08
N LEU A 7 -0.55 -4.15 2.79
CA LEU A 7 -1.93 -3.75 3.03
C LEU A 7 -2.15 -2.34 2.46
N VAL A 8 -3.24 -2.16 1.74
CA VAL A 8 -3.63 -0.85 1.17
C VAL A 8 -4.75 -0.25 2.01
N ILE A 9 -4.56 0.97 2.48
CA ILE A 9 -5.56 1.75 3.22
C ILE A 9 -5.97 2.94 2.34
N ARG A 10 -7.27 3.06 2.04
CA ARG A 10 -7.81 4.12 1.19
C ARG A 10 -9.12 4.66 1.78
N GLY A 11 -9.25 5.99 1.81
CA GLY A 11 -10.50 6.65 2.15
C GLY A 11 -11.43 6.77 0.95
N THR A 12 -12.74 6.65 1.19
CA THR A 12 -13.77 6.85 0.16
C THR A 12 -14.15 8.33 0.09
N CYS A 13 -13.91 8.97 -1.06
CA CYS A 13 -14.23 10.38 -1.29
C CYS A 13 -15.32 10.61 -2.34
N ALA A 14 -15.71 9.56 -3.07
CA ALA A 14 -16.75 9.59 -4.07
C ALA A 14 -17.90 8.68 -3.62
N TYR A 15 -19.12 9.18 -3.77
CA TYR A 15 -20.28 8.32 -3.79
C TYR A 15 -20.33 7.63 -5.16
N ALA A 16 -20.90 6.43 -5.25
CA ALA A 16 -20.94 5.64 -6.49
C ALA A 16 -21.96 6.18 -7.51
N ASP A 17 -22.06 7.51 -7.62
CA ASP A 17 -22.89 8.24 -8.57
C ASP A 17 -22.00 9.09 -9.49
N SER A 18 -22.61 9.76 -10.47
CA SER A 18 -21.90 10.62 -11.41
C SER A 18 -21.47 11.97 -10.81
N GLN A 19 -21.75 12.22 -9.52
CA GLN A 19 -21.51 13.51 -8.89
C GLN A 19 -20.15 13.50 -8.18
N LYS A 20 -19.14 14.02 -8.88
CA LYS A 20 -17.80 14.19 -8.30
C LYS A 20 -17.83 15.34 -7.27
N ASN A 21 -17.61 15.01 -6.00
CA ASN A 21 -17.52 16.00 -4.92
C ASN A 21 -16.10 16.04 -4.33
N ASP A 22 -15.27 16.91 -4.89
CA ASP A 22 -13.84 17.01 -4.54
C ASP A 22 -13.59 17.51 -3.11
N ARG A 23 -14.61 18.05 -2.43
CA ARG A 23 -14.48 18.53 -1.05
C ARG A 23 -14.19 17.40 -0.05
N TRP A 24 -14.65 16.18 -0.33
CA TRP A 24 -14.48 15.04 0.59
C TRP A 24 -13.14 14.35 0.44
N GLN A 25 -12.33 14.70 -0.58
CA GLN A 25 -11.03 14.06 -0.79
C GLN A 25 -10.06 14.30 0.36
N CYS A 26 -9.99 15.54 0.87
CA CYS A 26 -9.16 15.88 2.02
C CYS A 26 -9.60 15.11 3.27
N TYR A 27 -10.90 15.04 3.51
CA TYR A 27 -11.46 14.29 4.65
C TYR A 27 -11.18 12.79 4.53
N ALA A 28 -11.45 12.20 3.38
CA ALA A 28 -11.20 10.79 3.12
C ALA A 28 -9.72 10.42 3.28
N SER A 29 -8.82 11.27 2.78
CA SER A 29 -7.37 11.09 2.93
C SER A 29 -6.94 11.21 4.40
N ALA A 30 -7.47 12.19 5.13
CA ALA A 30 -7.17 12.37 6.55
C ALA A 30 -7.64 11.18 7.39
N MET A 31 -8.84 10.66 7.11
CA MET A 31 -9.36 9.46 7.79
C MET A 31 -8.51 8.21 7.50
N ALA A 32 -8.09 8.02 6.25
CA ALA A 32 -7.20 6.92 5.88
C ALA A 32 -5.85 7.00 6.61
N ALA A 33 -5.27 8.20 6.70
CA ALA A 33 -4.01 8.44 7.40
C ALA A 33 -4.14 8.21 8.91
N ALA A 34 -5.20 8.72 9.53
CA ALA A 34 -5.47 8.52 10.96
C ALA A 34 -5.66 7.04 11.29
N TYR A 35 -6.41 6.31 10.46
CA TYR A 35 -6.57 4.86 10.62
C TYR A 35 -5.25 4.11 10.46
N ALA A 36 -4.43 4.48 9.47
CA ALA A 36 -3.11 3.88 9.29
C ALA A 36 -2.20 4.12 10.51
N GLN A 37 -2.22 5.32 11.09
CA GLN A 37 -1.47 5.64 12.29
C GLN A 37 -1.90 4.78 13.49
N GLU A 38 -3.20 4.64 13.72
CA GLU A 38 -3.72 3.78 14.79
C GLU A 38 -3.36 2.31 14.56
N LEU A 39 -3.48 1.82 13.32
CA LEU A 39 -3.11 0.45 12.96
C LEU A 39 -1.65 0.15 13.29
N LEU A 40 -0.74 1.09 13.06
CA LEU A 40 0.69 0.91 13.37
C LEU A 40 0.95 0.64 14.86
N THR A 41 0.05 1.02 15.77
CA THR A 41 0.18 0.71 17.19
C THR A 41 -0.02 -0.78 17.51
N TYR A 42 -0.75 -1.51 16.65
CA TYR A 42 -0.98 -2.96 16.77
C TYR A 42 0.07 -3.78 16.02
N VAL A 43 0.92 -3.15 15.21
CA VAL A 43 1.94 -3.84 14.41
C VAL A 43 3.22 -4.01 15.23
N SER A 44 3.71 -5.24 15.37
CA SER A 44 4.94 -5.52 16.10
C SER A 44 6.16 -4.96 15.37
N VAL A 45 6.93 -4.10 16.01
CA VAL A 45 8.19 -3.55 15.45
C VAL A 45 9.18 -4.67 15.13
N ALA A 46 9.32 -5.66 16.02
CA ALA A 46 10.22 -6.80 15.82
C ALA A 46 9.87 -7.59 14.55
N GLY A 47 8.59 -7.91 14.36
CA GLY A 47 8.13 -8.61 13.14
C GLY A 47 8.37 -7.79 11.87
N VAL A 48 8.25 -6.46 11.93
CA VAL A 48 8.55 -5.60 10.77
C VAL A 48 10.03 -5.63 10.41
N GLN A 49 10.94 -5.63 11.39
CA GLN A 49 12.38 -5.69 11.11
C GLN A 49 12.82 -7.01 10.46
N GLU A 50 12.09 -8.10 10.71
CA GLU A 50 12.36 -9.41 10.11
C GLU A 50 11.87 -9.51 8.65
N THR A 51 10.92 -8.65 8.26
CA THR A 51 10.43 -8.61 6.87
C THR A 51 11.46 -8.00 5.91
N LYS A 52 11.60 -8.61 4.72
CA LYS A 52 12.41 -8.05 3.62
C LYS A 52 11.86 -6.69 3.23
N ARG A 53 12.73 -5.70 2.96
CA ARG A 53 12.27 -4.37 2.53
C ARG A 53 11.56 -4.49 1.18
N ALA A 54 10.55 -3.64 1.00
CA ALA A 54 9.80 -3.60 -0.26
C ALA A 54 10.72 -3.42 -1.48
N LEU A 55 11.72 -2.54 -1.37
CA LEU A 55 12.71 -2.28 -2.43
C LEU A 55 13.48 -3.56 -2.82
N ASP A 56 13.90 -4.35 -1.84
CA ASP A 56 14.67 -5.58 -2.09
C ASP A 56 13.81 -6.62 -2.81
N VAL A 57 12.54 -6.77 -2.41
CA VAL A 57 11.59 -7.71 -3.03
C VAL A 57 11.22 -7.28 -4.45
N LEU A 58 11.03 -5.98 -4.68
CA LEU A 58 10.68 -5.44 -5.99
C LEU A 58 11.85 -5.52 -6.98
N HIS A 59 13.09 -5.27 -6.54
CA HIS A 59 14.28 -5.45 -7.36
C HIS A 59 14.52 -6.92 -7.73
N LEU A 60 14.27 -7.85 -6.80
CA LEU A 60 14.36 -9.28 -7.10
C LEU A 60 13.37 -9.67 -8.21
N GLY A 61 12.14 -9.15 -8.15
CA GLY A 61 11.11 -9.37 -9.17
C GLY A 61 11.52 -8.84 -10.55
N HIS A 62 12.17 -7.67 -10.61
CA HIS A 62 12.63 -7.08 -11.87
C HIS A 62 13.80 -7.85 -12.50
N SER A 63 14.75 -8.32 -11.68
CA SER A 63 15.86 -9.18 -12.10
C SER A 63 15.38 -10.54 -12.64
N LEU A 64 14.45 -11.20 -11.94
CA LEU A 64 13.83 -12.44 -12.38
C LEU A 64 13.04 -12.27 -13.70
N LEU A 65 12.34 -11.15 -13.88
CA LEU A 65 11.63 -10.84 -15.14
C LEU A 65 12.58 -10.66 -16.32
N CYS A 66 13.70 -9.94 -16.16
CA CYS A 66 14.70 -9.80 -17.23
C CYS A 66 15.39 -11.13 -17.60
N SER A 67 15.52 -12.04 -16.64
CA SER A 67 16.15 -13.36 -16.83
C SER A 67 15.24 -14.35 -17.57
N LEU A 68 13.92 -14.16 -17.50
CA LEU A 68 12.90 -15.00 -18.15
C LEU A 68 12.47 -14.46 -19.53
N GLY A 69 12.92 -13.27 -19.93
CA GLY A 69 12.59 -12.64 -21.21
C GLY A 69 13.72 -12.67 -22.25
N SER A 70 14.76 -13.49 -22.04
CA SER A 70 15.89 -13.66 -22.97
C SER A 70 15.88 -14.99 -23.73
N ASP A 71 14.77 -15.73 -23.70
CA ASP A 71 14.53 -16.92 -24.54
C ASP A 71 13.40 -16.68 -25.54
#